data_AF-A0A1H2SZE9-F1
#
_entry.id   AF-A0A1H2SZE9-F1
#
_cell.length_a   1.000
_cell.length_b   1.000
_cell.length_c   1.000
_cell.angle_alpha   90.00
_cell.angle_beta   90.00
_cell.angle_gamma   90.00
#
_symmetry.space_group_name_H-M   'P 1'
#
loop_
_entity.id
_entity.type
_entity.pdbx_description
1 polymer ?
#
loop_
_entity_poly.entity_id
_entity_poly.type
_entity_poly.pdbx_seq_one_letter_code
_entity_poly.pdbx_strand_id
1 'polypeptide(L)'
;MTELMRVIPFENMIDICLNDYYTKGKIMEIDEKYFFRGNNENLSMNYNGEYLRFPIGPAAGPHTQLCQNILTAYLTGSRFFEVKTVQVVDGREMMKMIPRPCIDAKNAGYNVEWSTELTVEEAKEEYIKASILLQVFAIELGLSDVKDFVINISVGYDLKGITSKKISDFIDDLKDASNTEIYKECIEVLKKNINKFKKFKLEDIEKITPHITNTVTLSTMHGAKPEEIFDIASHLIVDKKMNTYVKCNPTLLGYDNVRKILDELGYNDIVLKREGFDNDLQFDNAVEIFTKLKKLGKENGLNVGVKLTNTLAVYNAKGYLTGESMYMSGKPLYPIAINVSKTFAEAFDGDINISFSAGIDRNNVISVLKAGIAPVTFSTILLKPRGYINTNGIIDQLINEDIEFGKLNVDAIKELAEYAKTDSNYRNKGEGKLLEDTLPTFDCFKKNCGICVDVCPNRANIKVEDKHFEAPYQILHIEDRCNECGNCHLFCTRGGYPYFKKPTLYSTVEDFESSKNPGFVKIGENKYKIRDEKKNVYEYEPDFNKSDDEKEKIQVLLETIIKDYSYIIY
;
A
#
# COMPACT_ATOMS: atom_id res chain seq x y z
N MET A 1 3.76 22.30 -6.18
CA MET A 1 3.59 20.85 -6.33
C MET A 1 2.11 20.63 -6.41
N THR A 2 1.69 19.73 -7.29
CA THR A 2 0.27 19.65 -7.69
C THR A 2 -0.55 18.71 -6.84
N GLU A 3 0.08 17.99 -5.90
CA GLU A 3 -0.53 16.91 -5.09
C GLU A 3 -1.15 15.78 -5.97
N LEU A 4 -0.94 15.82 -7.29
CA LEU A 4 -1.55 14.91 -8.26
C LEU A 4 -0.68 13.68 -8.43
N MET A 5 -1.19 12.52 -8.02
CA MET A 5 -0.66 11.25 -8.49
C MET A 5 -1.13 10.99 -9.92
N ARG A 6 -0.18 10.72 -10.82
CA ARG A 6 -0.44 10.29 -12.19
C ARG A 6 -0.03 8.84 -12.38
N VAL A 7 -0.87 8.10 -13.08
CA VAL A 7 -0.63 6.71 -13.44
C VAL A 7 0.49 6.61 -14.48
N ILE A 8 1.28 5.54 -14.39
CA ILE A 8 2.33 5.26 -15.39
C ILE A 8 1.68 4.44 -16.52
N PRO A 9 1.84 4.83 -17.80
CA PRO A 9 1.39 4.01 -18.91
C PRO A 9 2.04 2.62 -18.86
N PHE A 10 1.31 1.59 -19.30
CA PHE A 10 1.79 0.21 -19.10
C PHE A 10 3.09 -0.09 -19.84
N GLU A 11 3.26 0.44 -21.06
CA GLU A 11 4.51 0.31 -21.83
C GLU A 11 5.71 0.93 -21.08
N ASN A 12 5.53 2.12 -20.50
CA ASN A 12 6.57 2.75 -19.66
C ASN A 12 6.85 1.95 -18.39
N MET A 13 5.85 1.31 -17.78
CA MET A 13 6.06 0.45 -16.61
C MET A 13 6.96 -0.75 -16.96
N ILE A 14 6.73 -1.40 -18.10
CA ILE A 14 7.59 -2.48 -18.61
C ILE A 14 9.02 -1.97 -18.84
N ASP A 15 9.16 -0.82 -19.51
CA ASP A 15 10.47 -0.25 -19.80
C ASP A 15 11.24 0.12 -18.54
N ILE A 16 10.59 0.75 -17.56
CA ILE A 16 11.21 1.08 -16.27
C ILE A 16 11.68 -0.19 -15.57
N CYS A 17 10.82 -1.21 -15.47
CA CYS A 17 11.13 -2.41 -14.71
C CYS A 17 12.22 -3.27 -15.37
N LEU A 18 12.20 -3.43 -16.71
CA LEU A 18 13.22 -4.18 -17.43
C LEU A 18 14.57 -3.46 -17.45
N ASN A 19 14.58 -2.14 -17.64
CA ASN A 19 15.84 -1.37 -17.61
C ASN A 19 16.44 -1.34 -16.20
N ASP A 20 15.63 -1.09 -15.16
CA ASP A 20 16.07 -1.19 -13.77
C ASP A 20 16.70 -2.57 -13.51
N TYR A 21 16.02 -3.65 -13.93
CA TYR A 21 16.48 -5.00 -13.64
C TYR A 21 17.77 -5.34 -14.38
N TYR A 22 17.80 -5.18 -15.70
CA TYR A 22 18.93 -5.63 -16.50
C TYR A 22 20.15 -4.72 -16.45
N THR A 23 19.97 -3.43 -16.12
CA THR A 23 21.10 -2.48 -16.09
C THR A 23 21.54 -2.12 -14.67
N LYS A 24 20.65 -2.20 -13.68
CA LYS A 24 20.94 -1.80 -12.29
C LYS A 24 20.75 -2.91 -11.25
N GLY A 25 20.23 -4.08 -11.61
CA GLY A 25 20.03 -5.19 -10.66
C GLY A 25 19.00 -4.90 -9.57
N LYS A 26 18.01 -4.04 -9.87
CA LYS A 26 16.92 -3.65 -8.98
C LYS A 26 15.62 -3.52 -9.77
N ILE A 27 14.48 -3.37 -9.12
CA ILE A 27 13.22 -2.91 -9.73
C ILE A 27 12.56 -1.96 -8.76
N MET A 28 12.15 -0.76 -9.20
CA MET A 28 11.46 0.21 -8.35
C MET A 28 12.20 0.46 -7.04
N GLU A 29 13.53 0.62 -7.10
CA GLU A 29 14.43 0.82 -5.96
C GLU A 29 14.53 -0.35 -4.96
N ILE A 30 14.07 -1.56 -5.34
CA ILE A 30 14.32 -2.81 -4.59
C ILE A 30 15.43 -3.60 -5.27
N ASP A 31 16.56 -3.76 -4.59
CA ASP A 31 17.67 -4.59 -5.07
C ASP A 31 17.25 -6.06 -5.23
N GLU A 32 17.76 -6.75 -6.26
CA GLU A 32 17.44 -8.15 -6.55
C GLU A 32 17.68 -9.09 -5.36
N LYS A 33 18.66 -8.80 -4.50
CA LYS A 33 18.94 -9.60 -3.28
C LYS A 33 17.76 -9.65 -2.29
N TYR A 34 16.81 -8.74 -2.40
CA TYR A 34 15.59 -8.72 -1.59
C TYR A 34 14.39 -9.33 -2.30
N PHE A 35 14.53 -9.74 -3.57
CA PHE A 35 13.48 -10.47 -4.26
C PHE A 35 13.27 -11.80 -3.55
N PHE A 36 12.05 -12.03 -3.09
CA PHE A 36 11.70 -13.21 -2.33
C PHE A 36 11.53 -14.41 -3.26
N ARG A 37 12.33 -15.45 -3.07
CA ARG A 37 12.35 -16.68 -3.90
C ARG A 37 11.98 -17.94 -3.12
N GLY A 38 11.45 -17.79 -1.91
CA GLY A 38 11.06 -18.93 -1.08
C GLY A 38 9.86 -19.65 -1.68
N ASN A 39 9.86 -20.97 -1.56
CA ASN A 39 8.70 -21.80 -1.86
C ASN A 39 8.42 -22.70 -0.65
N ASN A 40 7.19 -22.66 -0.14
CA ASN A 40 6.69 -23.60 0.85
C ASN A 40 5.18 -23.75 0.64
N GLU A 41 4.79 -24.90 0.07
CA GLU A 41 3.39 -25.21 -0.20
C GLU A 41 2.56 -25.43 1.09
N ASN A 42 3.20 -25.71 2.23
CA ASN A 42 2.51 -25.84 3.53
C ASN A 42 2.00 -24.49 4.07
N LEU A 43 2.39 -23.38 3.45
CA LEU A 43 1.84 -22.05 3.74
C LEU A 43 0.77 -21.65 2.74
N SER A 44 0.53 -22.45 1.70
CA SER A 44 -0.45 -22.13 0.68
C SER A 44 -1.87 -22.40 1.18
N MET A 45 -2.83 -21.69 0.61
CA MET A 45 -4.25 -21.93 0.87
C MET A 45 -5.08 -21.74 -0.40
N ASN A 46 -6.21 -22.43 -0.44
CA ASN A 46 -7.28 -22.11 -1.37
C ASN A 46 -8.14 -21.00 -0.75
N TYR A 47 -7.93 -19.76 -1.17
CA TYR A 47 -8.68 -18.62 -0.70
C TYR A 47 -9.80 -18.32 -1.69
N ASN A 48 -11.04 -18.67 -1.34
CA ASN A 48 -12.23 -18.40 -2.15
C ASN A 48 -12.20 -19.01 -3.57
N GLY A 49 -11.54 -20.15 -3.74
CA GLY A 49 -11.37 -20.79 -5.06
C GLY A 49 -10.09 -20.38 -5.79
N GLU A 50 -9.31 -19.44 -5.24
CA GLU A 50 -8.04 -18.98 -5.81
C GLU A 50 -6.85 -19.58 -5.04
N TYR A 51 -5.78 -19.91 -5.76
CA TYR A 51 -4.53 -20.34 -5.15
C TYR A 51 -3.77 -19.14 -4.57
N LEU A 52 -3.50 -19.19 -3.27
CA LEU A 52 -2.75 -18.17 -2.55
C LEU A 52 -1.53 -18.82 -1.91
N ARG A 53 -0.33 -18.55 -2.43
CA ARG A 53 0.89 -19.21 -1.95
C ARG A 53 1.29 -18.78 -0.54
N PHE A 54 1.14 -17.50 -0.21
CA PHE A 54 1.41 -16.98 1.13
C PHE A 54 0.27 -16.05 1.59
N PRO A 55 -0.36 -16.27 2.74
CA PRO A 55 -1.53 -15.50 3.18
C PRO A 55 -1.14 -14.16 3.83
N ILE A 56 -0.14 -13.48 3.26
CA ILE A 56 0.40 -12.22 3.76
C ILE A 56 0.51 -11.17 2.65
N GLY A 57 0.38 -9.89 3.04
CA GLY A 57 0.76 -8.79 2.18
C GLY A 57 0.20 -7.43 2.63
N PRO A 58 0.20 -6.42 1.75
CA PRO A 58 -0.20 -5.08 2.12
C PRO A 58 -1.73 -4.96 2.32
N ALA A 59 -2.11 -4.14 3.29
CA ALA A 59 -3.52 -3.80 3.56
C ALA A 59 -4.00 -2.67 2.64
N ALA A 60 -5.32 -2.50 2.48
CA ALA A 60 -5.89 -1.35 1.77
C ALA A 60 -5.34 -0.06 2.38
N GLY A 61 -4.51 0.65 1.62
CA GLY A 61 -3.70 1.74 2.14
C GLY A 61 -2.71 2.27 1.12
N PRO A 62 -1.71 3.06 1.55
CA PRO A 62 -0.82 3.77 0.65
C PRO A 62 0.01 2.83 -0.26
N HIS A 63 0.31 1.60 0.16
CA HIS A 63 1.11 0.62 -0.60
C HIS A 63 0.31 -0.18 -1.64
N THR A 64 -0.98 0.11 -1.82
CA THR A 64 -1.86 -0.70 -2.68
C THR A 64 -2.72 0.16 -3.61
N GLN A 65 -2.21 1.33 -3.98
CA GLN A 65 -2.92 2.29 -4.81
C GLN A 65 -2.45 2.26 -6.27
N LEU A 66 -1.15 2.11 -6.50
CA LEU A 66 -0.55 2.14 -7.84
C LEU A 66 0.03 0.77 -8.21
N CYS A 67 0.09 0.49 -9.51
CA CYS A 67 0.60 -0.77 -10.06
C CYS A 67 2.04 -1.04 -9.59
N GLN A 68 2.92 -0.02 -9.59
CA GLN A 68 4.28 -0.17 -9.09
C GLN A 68 4.34 -0.49 -7.59
N ASN A 69 3.35 -0.09 -6.78
CA ASN A 69 3.32 -0.40 -5.36
C ASN A 69 3.07 -1.89 -5.14
N ILE A 70 2.08 -2.42 -5.87
CA ILE A 70 1.70 -3.83 -5.83
C ILE A 70 2.85 -4.70 -6.34
N LEU A 71 3.50 -4.32 -7.44
CA LEU A 71 4.72 -4.99 -7.92
C LEU A 71 5.82 -4.99 -6.86
N THR A 72 6.12 -3.82 -6.26
CA THR A 72 7.17 -3.70 -5.25
C THR A 72 6.90 -4.61 -4.04
N ALA A 73 5.65 -4.70 -3.59
CA ALA A 73 5.25 -5.60 -2.51
C ALA A 73 5.31 -7.09 -2.90
N TYR A 74 5.00 -7.44 -4.15
CA TYR A 74 5.13 -8.81 -4.67
C TYR A 74 6.59 -9.28 -4.67
N LEU A 75 7.50 -8.41 -5.15
CA LEU A 75 8.93 -8.68 -5.20
C LEU A 75 9.48 -9.02 -3.81
N THR A 76 8.99 -8.37 -2.74
CA THR A 76 9.48 -8.62 -1.37
C THR A 76 8.74 -9.71 -0.60
N GLY A 77 7.87 -10.49 -1.26
CA GLY A 77 7.26 -11.71 -0.72
C GLY A 77 5.76 -11.65 -0.44
N SER A 78 5.08 -10.53 -0.75
CA SER A 78 3.62 -10.45 -0.58
C SER A 78 2.91 -11.28 -1.65
N ARG A 79 1.80 -11.96 -1.28
CA ARG A 79 0.91 -12.68 -2.21
C ARG A 79 -0.56 -12.37 -2.00
N PHE A 80 -0.93 -11.72 -0.91
CA PHE A 80 -2.29 -11.21 -0.71
C PHE A 80 -2.28 -9.68 -0.75
N PHE A 81 -3.05 -9.08 -1.67
CA PHE A 81 -3.10 -7.63 -1.86
C PHE A 81 -4.52 -7.14 -1.61
N GLU A 82 -4.78 -6.51 -0.45
CA GLU A 82 -6.04 -5.78 -0.26
C GLU A 82 -5.87 -4.38 -0.87
N VAL A 83 -6.49 -4.10 -2.01
CA VAL A 83 -6.25 -2.86 -2.76
C VAL A 83 -6.97 -1.66 -2.16
N LYS A 84 -6.48 -0.44 -2.45
CA LYS A 84 -6.99 0.79 -1.82
C LYS A 84 -8.48 0.94 -2.11
N THR A 85 -9.24 1.26 -1.06
CA THR A 85 -10.70 1.37 -1.12
C THR A 85 -11.15 2.38 -2.16
N VAL A 86 -12.11 1.99 -3.01
CA VAL A 86 -12.83 2.90 -3.91
C VAL A 86 -14.17 3.32 -3.34
N GLN A 87 -14.58 4.54 -3.65
CA GLN A 87 -15.90 5.11 -3.30
C GLN A 87 -16.36 6.10 -4.36
N VAL A 88 -17.57 6.65 -4.22
CA VAL A 88 -18.15 7.58 -5.21
C VAL A 88 -17.32 8.87 -5.34
N VAL A 89 -16.84 9.40 -4.21
CA VAL A 89 -15.94 10.55 -4.12
C VAL A 89 -14.50 10.08 -4.38
N ASP A 90 -13.93 10.52 -5.49
CA ASP A 90 -12.64 10.04 -6.01
C ASP A 90 -11.84 11.18 -6.69
N GLY A 91 -10.63 10.87 -7.14
CA GLY A 91 -9.82 11.80 -7.94
C GLY A 91 -9.55 13.14 -7.24
N ARG A 92 -9.63 14.22 -8.03
CA ARG A 92 -9.39 15.61 -7.57
C ARG A 92 -10.34 16.05 -6.46
N GLU A 93 -11.55 15.49 -6.37
CA GLU A 93 -12.47 15.81 -5.28
C GLU A 93 -11.96 15.22 -3.97
N MET A 94 -11.56 13.95 -3.98
CA MET A 94 -10.94 13.30 -2.82
C MET A 94 -9.64 14.00 -2.40
N MET A 95 -8.75 14.30 -3.35
CA MET A 95 -7.46 14.95 -3.06
C MET A 95 -7.63 16.25 -2.28
N LYS A 96 -8.61 17.10 -2.66
CA LYS A 96 -8.89 18.37 -1.99
C LYS A 96 -9.40 18.22 -0.55
N MET A 97 -9.96 17.06 -0.21
CA MET A 97 -10.47 16.77 1.13
C MET A 97 -9.38 16.23 2.07
N ILE A 98 -8.24 15.76 1.54
CA ILE A 98 -7.18 15.17 2.34
C ILE A 98 -6.16 16.26 2.70
N PRO A 99 -6.06 16.65 3.98
CA PRO A 99 -5.03 17.59 4.38
C PRO A 99 -3.64 16.93 4.35
N ARG A 100 -2.63 17.68 3.91
CA ARG A 100 -1.23 17.22 3.80
C ARG A 100 -0.31 17.96 4.78
N PRO A 101 0.71 17.30 5.35
CA PRO A 101 0.98 15.86 5.25
C PRO A 101 -0.12 15.04 5.94
N CYS A 102 -0.40 13.83 5.43
CA CYS A 102 -1.53 13.02 5.85
C CYS A 102 -1.16 11.76 6.65
N ILE A 103 0.13 11.46 6.83
CA ILE A 103 0.63 10.24 7.50
C ILE A 103 1.72 10.60 8.53
N ASP A 104 1.57 10.07 9.75
CA ASP A 104 2.65 9.94 10.75
C ASP A 104 2.86 8.47 11.12
N ALA A 105 3.99 7.85 10.76
CA ALA A 105 4.30 6.46 11.10
C ALA A 105 5.48 6.29 12.08
N LYS A 106 5.89 7.35 12.77
CA LYS A 106 7.15 7.37 13.55
C LYS A 106 7.12 6.34 14.68
N ASN A 107 6.10 6.38 15.53
CA ASN A 107 5.90 5.46 16.65
C ASN A 107 4.67 4.57 16.41
N ALA A 108 3.49 4.98 16.90
CA ALA A 108 2.21 4.53 16.37
C ALA A 108 2.05 5.03 14.93
N GLY A 109 1.17 4.40 14.16
CA GLY A 109 0.75 4.97 12.89
C GLY A 109 -0.44 5.89 13.10
N TYR A 110 -0.46 7.02 12.43
CA TYR A 110 -1.58 7.95 12.34
C TYR A 110 -1.78 8.35 10.89
N ASN A 111 -3.04 8.46 10.47
CA ASN A 111 -3.39 9.05 9.19
C ASN A 111 -4.61 9.96 9.31
N VAL A 112 -4.75 10.85 8.32
CA VAL A 112 -5.96 11.64 8.04
C VAL A 112 -6.41 11.49 6.59
N GLU A 113 -5.69 10.70 5.79
CA GLU A 113 -6.15 10.27 4.45
C GLU A 113 -7.22 9.17 4.51
N TRP A 114 -8.01 9.07 3.45
CA TRP A 114 -9.13 8.13 3.32
C TRP A 114 -8.96 7.18 2.13
N SER A 115 -10.00 7.04 1.29
CA SER A 115 -10.06 6.18 0.10
C SER A 115 -9.05 6.59 -0.97
N THR A 116 -9.05 5.88 -2.11
CA THR A 116 -8.13 6.19 -3.20
C THR A 116 -8.24 7.64 -3.66
N GLU A 117 -7.10 8.23 -3.94
CA GLU A 117 -6.98 9.57 -4.50
C GLU A 117 -7.06 9.55 -6.02
N LEU A 118 -6.95 8.38 -6.64
CA LEU A 118 -7.22 8.18 -8.06
C LEU A 118 -8.72 8.27 -8.32
N THR A 119 -9.11 8.50 -9.57
CA THR A 119 -10.49 8.19 -10.00
C THR A 119 -10.72 6.68 -9.90
N VAL A 120 -11.98 6.25 -9.77
CA VAL A 120 -12.32 4.82 -9.76
C VAL A 120 -11.86 4.11 -11.03
N GLU A 121 -11.91 4.79 -12.17
CA GLU A 121 -11.42 4.24 -13.45
C GLU A 121 -9.90 4.06 -13.45
N GLU A 122 -9.13 5.06 -13.01
CA GLU A 122 -7.67 4.94 -12.86
C GLU A 122 -7.29 3.84 -11.87
N ALA A 123 -7.99 3.73 -10.73
CA ALA A 123 -7.76 2.66 -9.76
C ALA A 123 -8.02 1.27 -10.38
N LYS A 124 -9.11 1.12 -11.13
CA LYS A 124 -9.41 -0.11 -11.89
C LYS A 124 -8.27 -0.46 -12.84
N GLU A 125 -7.82 0.50 -13.64
CA GLU A 125 -6.72 0.31 -14.58
C GLU A 125 -5.42 -0.11 -13.88
N GLU A 126 -5.06 0.54 -12.77
CA GLU A 126 -3.86 0.20 -12.01
C GLU A 126 -3.91 -1.23 -11.45
N TYR A 127 -5.09 -1.70 -11.01
CA TYR A 127 -5.25 -3.06 -10.50
C TYR A 127 -5.24 -4.12 -11.62
N ILE A 128 -5.79 -3.80 -12.80
CA ILE A 128 -5.67 -4.66 -14.01
C ILE A 128 -4.22 -4.75 -14.45
N LYS A 129 -3.53 -3.60 -14.59
CA LYS A 129 -2.10 -3.54 -14.92
C LYS A 129 -1.29 -4.34 -13.91
N ALA A 130 -1.56 -4.21 -12.60
CA ALA A 130 -0.85 -4.95 -11.56
C ALA A 130 -1.04 -6.47 -11.71
N SER A 131 -2.27 -6.94 -11.88
CA SER A 131 -2.56 -8.38 -12.06
C SER A 131 -1.76 -8.99 -13.22
N ILE A 132 -1.68 -8.28 -14.34
CA ILE A 132 -0.90 -8.69 -15.52
C ILE A 132 0.60 -8.63 -15.22
N LEU A 133 1.08 -7.51 -14.68
CA LEU A 133 2.49 -7.25 -14.42
C LEU A 133 3.09 -8.25 -13.42
N LEU A 134 2.35 -8.64 -12.39
CA LEU A 134 2.78 -9.65 -11.44
C LEU A 134 3.00 -11.01 -12.11
N GLN A 135 2.09 -11.46 -12.98
CA GLN A 135 2.23 -12.71 -13.72
C GLN A 135 3.43 -12.68 -14.69
N VAL A 136 3.64 -11.55 -15.38
CA VAL A 136 4.78 -11.34 -16.28
C VAL A 136 6.11 -11.39 -15.53
N PHE A 137 6.25 -10.62 -14.46
CA PHE A 137 7.50 -10.56 -13.70
C PHE A 137 7.71 -11.77 -12.81
N ALA A 138 6.66 -12.51 -12.43
CA ALA A 138 6.80 -13.80 -11.79
C ALA A 138 7.61 -14.78 -12.69
N ILE A 139 7.28 -14.85 -13.97
CA ILE A 139 7.98 -15.71 -14.94
C ILE A 139 9.35 -15.12 -15.29
N GLU A 140 9.41 -13.82 -15.64
CA GLU A 140 10.66 -13.17 -16.07
C GLU A 140 11.76 -13.29 -15.01
N LEU A 141 11.39 -13.11 -13.74
CA LEU A 141 12.33 -13.18 -12.62
C LEU A 141 12.48 -14.59 -12.05
N GLY A 142 11.69 -15.57 -12.51
CA GLY A 142 11.65 -16.94 -11.95
C GLY A 142 11.21 -16.98 -10.49
N LEU A 143 10.17 -16.22 -10.14
CA LEU A 143 9.55 -16.20 -8.81
C LEU A 143 8.38 -17.20 -8.70
N SER A 144 7.63 -17.39 -9.79
CA SER A 144 6.52 -18.36 -9.89
C SER A 144 6.23 -18.64 -11.37
N ASP A 145 5.73 -19.84 -11.67
CA ASP A 145 5.23 -20.29 -12.97
C ASP A 145 3.69 -20.31 -13.04
N VAL A 146 3.02 -20.01 -11.93
CA VAL A 146 1.56 -19.89 -11.79
C VAL A 146 1.17 -18.55 -11.17
N LYS A 147 -0.09 -18.12 -11.36
CA LYS A 147 -0.70 -17.02 -10.57
C LYS A 147 -0.78 -17.49 -9.11
N ASP A 148 0.14 -17.00 -8.29
CA ASP A 148 0.34 -17.46 -6.90
C ASP A 148 -0.11 -16.43 -5.85
N PHE A 149 -0.91 -15.45 -6.28
CA PHE A 149 -1.37 -14.32 -5.51
C PHE A 149 -2.87 -14.07 -5.69
N VAL A 150 -3.44 -13.36 -4.71
CA VAL A 150 -4.83 -12.88 -4.73
C VAL A 150 -4.84 -11.36 -4.59
N ILE A 151 -5.58 -10.71 -5.48
CA ILE A 151 -6.00 -9.32 -5.32
C ILE A 151 -7.39 -9.34 -4.69
N ASN A 152 -7.56 -8.65 -3.57
CA ASN A 152 -8.83 -8.49 -2.87
C ASN A 152 -9.26 -7.03 -2.97
N ILE A 153 -10.41 -6.78 -3.61
CA ILE A 153 -10.89 -5.41 -3.79
C ILE A 153 -11.50 -4.88 -2.50
N SER A 154 -11.38 -3.57 -2.28
CA SER A 154 -12.00 -2.90 -1.16
C SER A 154 -12.95 -1.82 -1.69
N VAL A 155 -14.19 -1.84 -1.21
CA VAL A 155 -15.22 -0.85 -1.56
C VAL A 155 -15.84 -0.31 -0.27
N GLY A 156 -16.22 0.96 -0.26
CA GLY A 156 -16.92 1.53 0.88
C GLY A 156 -17.69 2.78 0.48
N TYR A 157 -18.96 2.86 0.87
CA TYR A 157 -19.83 4.04 0.84
C TYR A 157 -21.20 3.60 1.44
N ASP A 158 -22.29 4.27 1.08
CA ASP A 158 -23.66 3.78 1.24
C ASP A 158 -24.06 2.79 0.12
N LEU A 159 -25.21 2.14 0.28
CA LEU A 159 -25.77 1.20 -0.71
C LEU A 159 -25.98 1.85 -2.09
N LYS A 160 -26.41 3.11 -2.12
CA LYS A 160 -26.63 3.84 -3.38
C LYS A 160 -25.33 4.04 -4.15
N GLY A 161 -24.22 4.30 -3.45
CA GLY A 161 -22.90 4.44 -4.03
C GLY A 161 -22.35 3.12 -4.53
N ILE A 162 -22.47 2.05 -3.73
CA ILE A 162 -22.02 0.71 -4.14
C ILE A 162 -22.80 0.19 -5.35
N THR A 163 -24.10 0.48 -5.42
CA THR A 163 -24.96 0.10 -6.56
C THR A 163 -24.86 1.07 -7.75
N SER A 164 -24.12 2.17 -7.62
CA SER A 164 -23.91 3.11 -8.72
C SER A 164 -23.14 2.43 -9.86
N LYS A 165 -23.39 2.86 -11.12
CA LYS A 165 -22.68 2.34 -12.29
C LYS A 165 -21.15 2.41 -12.12
N LYS A 166 -20.64 3.50 -11.56
CA LYS A 166 -19.20 3.72 -11.32
C LYS A 166 -18.57 2.59 -10.48
N ILE A 167 -19.18 2.24 -9.34
CA ILE A 167 -18.63 1.21 -8.44
C ILE A 167 -19.03 -0.20 -8.90
N SER A 168 -20.23 -0.35 -9.44
CA SER A 168 -20.71 -1.60 -10.04
C SER A 168 -19.78 -2.09 -11.15
N ASP A 169 -19.43 -1.22 -12.10
CA ASP A 169 -18.53 -1.55 -13.20
C ASP A 169 -17.12 -1.86 -12.70
N PHE A 170 -16.61 -1.12 -11.71
CA PHE A 170 -15.33 -1.44 -11.06
C PHE A 170 -15.28 -2.88 -10.51
N ILE A 171 -16.35 -3.31 -9.83
CA ILE A 171 -16.45 -4.67 -9.29
C ILE A 171 -16.53 -5.69 -10.44
N ASP A 172 -17.39 -5.46 -11.43
CA ASP A 172 -17.64 -6.41 -12.51
C ASP A 172 -16.42 -6.57 -13.44
N ASP A 173 -15.76 -5.46 -13.78
CA ASP A 173 -14.54 -5.45 -14.61
C ASP A 173 -13.34 -6.09 -13.90
N LEU A 174 -13.25 -6.02 -12.56
CA LEU A 174 -12.21 -6.73 -11.80
C LEU A 174 -12.55 -8.20 -11.53
N LYS A 175 -13.80 -8.62 -11.72
CA LYS A 175 -14.12 -10.05 -11.80
C LYS A 175 -13.65 -10.65 -13.11
N ASP A 176 -13.84 -9.92 -14.20
CA ASP A 176 -13.41 -10.33 -15.53
C ASP A 176 -13.00 -9.11 -16.38
N ALA A 177 -11.70 -8.91 -16.53
CA ALA A 177 -11.14 -7.77 -17.24
C ALA A 177 -11.08 -7.97 -18.76
N SER A 178 -11.49 -9.12 -19.30
CA SER A 178 -11.27 -9.51 -20.70
C SER A 178 -11.82 -8.50 -21.71
N ASN A 179 -12.91 -7.82 -21.36
CA ASN A 179 -13.56 -6.85 -22.23
C ASN A 179 -13.10 -5.40 -22.01
N THR A 180 -12.29 -5.14 -20.98
CA THR A 180 -11.78 -3.80 -20.69
C THR A 180 -10.73 -3.38 -21.71
N GLU A 181 -10.70 -2.10 -22.06
CA GLU A 181 -9.72 -1.58 -23.02
C GLU A 181 -8.30 -1.67 -22.47
N ILE A 182 -8.11 -1.40 -21.17
CA ILE A 182 -6.79 -1.47 -20.54
C ILE A 182 -6.21 -2.90 -20.53
N TYR A 183 -7.02 -3.94 -20.34
CA TYR A 183 -6.52 -5.32 -20.42
C TYR A 183 -6.03 -5.62 -21.84
N LYS A 184 -6.83 -5.29 -22.87
CA LYS A 184 -6.46 -5.46 -24.28
C LYS A 184 -5.19 -4.70 -24.63
N GLU A 185 -5.08 -3.44 -24.20
CA GLU A 185 -3.88 -2.61 -24.37
C GLU A 185 -2.65 -3.28 -23.75
N CYS A 186 -2.75 -3.74 -22.50
CA CYS A 186 -1.64 -4.40 -21.81
C CYS A 186 -1.16 -5.65 -22.58
N ILE A 187 -2.09 -6.48 -23.06
CA ILE A 187 -1.77 -7.67 -23.85
C ILE A 187 -1.05 -7.31 -25.16
N GLU A 188 -1.53 -6.29 -25.88
CA GLU A 188 -0.89 -5.83 -27.13
C GLU A 188 0.51 -5.23 -26.86
N VAL A 189 0.66 -4.46 -25.78
CA VAL A 189 1.96 -3.93 -25.35
C VAL A 189 2.95 -5.06 -25.04
N LEU A 190 2.51 -6.13 -24.36
CA LEU A 190 3.36 -7.30 -24.10
C LEU A 190 3.79 -8.00 -25.40
N LYS A 191 2.88 -8.20 -26.36
CA LYS A 191 3.20 -8.79 -27.66
C LYS A 191 4.22 -7.94 -28.43
N LYS A 192 4.00 -6.63 -28.48
CA LYS A 192 4.90 -5.67 -29.16
C LYS A 192 6.30 -5.66 -28.55
N ASN A 193 6.40 -5.81 -27.23
CA ASN A 193 7.65 -5.70 -26.49
C ASN A 193 8.26 -7.05 -26.08
N ILE A 194 7.77 -8.17 -26.63
CA ILE A 194 8.17 -9.52 -26.18
C ILE A 194 9.67 -9.79 -26.31
N ASN A 195 10.32 -9.15 -27.28
CA ASN A 195 11.76 -9.24 -27.52
C ASN A 195 12.62 -8.61 -26.42
N LYS A 196 12.04 -7.76 -25.55
CA LYS A 196 12.74 -7.16 -24.41
C LYS A 196 12.90 -8.14 -23.24
N PHE A 197 12.09 -9.20 -23.18
CA PHE A 197 12.10 -10.18 -22.09
C PHE A 197 13.08 -11.33 -22.34
N LYS A 198 13.75 -11.83 -21.29
CA LYS A 198 14.67 -12.96 -21.40
C LYS A 198 13.99 -14.30 -21.17
N LYS A 199 13.07 -14.40 -20.20
CA LYS A 199 12.37 -15.65 -19.85
C LYS A 199 10.89 -15.65 -20.23
N PHE A 200 10.17 -14.54 -20.05
CA PHE A 200 8.75 -14.45 -20.42
C PHE A 200 8.58 -14.55 -21.94
N LYS A 201 7.67 -15.42 -22.42
CA LYS A 201 7.47 -15.71 -23.86
C LYS A 201 6.03 -15.45 -24.31
N LEU A 202 5.84 -15.48 -25.63
CA LEU A 202 4.54 -15.23 -26.26
C LEU A 202 3.47 -16.23 -25.78
N GLU A 203 3.85 -17.49 -25.58
CA GLU A 203 2.98 -18.55 -25.03
C GLU A 203 2.54 -18.29 -23.57
N ASP A 204 3.28 -17.48 -22.82
CA ASP A 204 2.92 -17.13 -21.45
C ASP A 204 1.86 -16.03 -21.42
N ILE A 205 1.77 -15.19 -22.45
CA ILE A 205 0.71 -14.17 -22.59
C ILE A 205 -0.65 -14.85 -22.64
N GLU A 206 -0.77 -16.00 -23.32
CA GLU A 206 -2.02 -16.75 -23.44
C GLU A 206 -2.49 -17.35 -22.11
N LYS A 207 -1.58 -17.49 -21.14
CA LYS A 207 -1.87 -18.01 -19.79
C LYS A 207 -2.29 -16.91 -18.81
N ILE A 208 -2.17 -15.64 -19.18
CA ILE A 208 -2.55 -14.51 -18.33
C ILE A 208 -4.07 -14.50 -18.19
N THR A 209 -4.56 -14.86 -17.00
CA THR A 209 -5.99 -14.87 -16.75
C THR A 209 -6.56 -13.44 -16.73
N PRO A 210 -7.70 -13.18 -17.42
CA PRO A 210 -8.46 -11.93 -17.25
C PRO A 210 -9.28 -11.92 -15.96
N HIS A 211 -9.43 -13.07 -15.27
CA HIS A 211 -10.16 -13.17 -14.01
C HIS A 211 -9.27 -12.74 -12.84
N ILE A 212 -9.44 -11.49 -12.40
CA ILE A 212 -8.56 -10.89 -11.40
C ILE A 212 -8.98 -11.30 -9.99
N THR A 213 -10.26 -11.16 -9.64
CA THR A 213 -10.74 -11.46 -8.29
C THR A 213 -12.21 -11.90 -8.22
N ASN A 214 -12.55 -12.65 -7.18
CA ASN A 214 -13.92 -12.98 -6.78
C ASN A 214 -14.20 -12.64 -5.31
N THR A 215 -13.36 -11.80 -4.70
CA THR A 215 -13.37 -11.48 -3.27
C THR A 215 -13.38 -9.97 -3.05
N VAL A 216 -14.17 -9.51 -2.09
CA VAL A 216 -14.34 -8.09 -1.75
C VAL A 216 -14.35 -7.89 -0.24
N THR A 217 -13.65 -6.86 0.22
CA THR A 217 -13.78 -6.30 1.56
C THR A 217 -14.71 -5.08 1.51
N LEU A 218 -15.83 -5.12 2.25
CA LEU A 218 -16.65 -3.97 2.55
C LEU A 218 -16.01 -3.16 3.69
N SER A 219 -15.51 -1.97 3.37
CA SER A 219 -14.98 -1.03 4.36
C SER A 219 -16.12 -0.24 4.98
N THR A 220 -16.53 -0.58 6.22
CA THR A 220 -17.59 0.16 6.92
C THR A 220 -17.09 1.51 7.40
N MET A 221 -17.88 2.56 7.20
CA MET A 221 -17.60 3.88 7.76
C MET A 221 -17.87 3.89 9.27
N HIS A 222 -17.18 4.77 10.01
CA HIS A 222 -17.56 5.06 11.40
C HIS A 222 -19.00 5.58 11.43
N GLY A 223 -19.80 5.09 12.40
CA GLY A 223 -21.22 5.42 12.52
C GLY A 223 -22.15 4.72 11.52
N ALA A 224 -21.66 3.78 10.70
CA ALA A 224 -22.52 3.02 9.78
C ALA A 224 -23.53 2.17 10.56
N LYS A 225 -24.80 2.20 10.14
CA LYS A 225 -25.87 1.50 10.85
C LYS A 225 -25.85 -0.01 10.57
N PRO A 226 -26.26 -0.85 11.53
CA PRO A 226 -26.34 -2.31 11.34
C PRO A 226 -27.06 -2.75 10.06
N GLU A 227 -28.22 -2.15 9.78
CA GLU A 227 -29.03 -2.44 8.61
C GLU A 227 -28.33 -2.07 7.29
N GLU A 228 -27.62 -0.95 7.26
CA GLU A 228 -26.89 -0.49 6.08
C GLU A 228 -25.71 -1.42 5.76
N ILE A 229 -24.98 -1.85 6.79
CA ILE A 229 -23.90 -2.83 6.64
C ILE A 229 -24.44 -4.15 6.06
N PHE A 230 -25.57 -4.63 6.61
CA PHE A 230 -26.21 -5.85 6.14
C PHE A 230 -26.68 -5.74 4.68
N ASP A 231 -27.33 -4.63 4.32
CA ASP A 231 -27.88 -4.44 2.97
C ASP A 231 -26.76 -4.38 1.91
N ILE A 232 -25.67 -3.64 2.19
CA ILE A 232 -24.53 -3.56 1.27
C ILE A 232 -23.86 -4.92 1.13
N ALA A 233 -23.57 -5.60 2.24
CA ALA A 233 -22.95 -6.93 2.19
C ALA A 233 -23.85 -7.95 1.49
N SER A 234 -25.17 -7.88 1.70
CA SER A 234 -26.14 -8.73 1.01
C SER A 234 -26.14 -8.49 -0.49
N HIS A 235 -26.06 -7.23 -0.95
CA HIS A 235 -25.92 -6.89 -2.36
C HIS A 235 -24.65 -7.50 -2.98
N LEU A 236 -23.51 -7.38 -2.28
CA LEU A 236 -22.23 -7.95 -2.75
C LEU A 236 -22.30 -9.49 -2.89
N ILE A 237 -23.00 -10.17 -1.97
CA ILE A 237 -23.16 -11.62 -1.99
C ILE A 237 -24.18 -12.06 -3.04
N VAL A 238 -25.37 -11.46 -3.04
CA VAL A 238 -26.53 -11.96 -3.82
C VAL A 238 -26.50 -11.47 -5.24
N ASP A 239 -26.24 -10.18 -5.46
CA ASP A 239 -26.32 -9.57 -6.79
C ASP A 239 -24.95 -9.62 -7.47
N LYS A 240 -23.88 -9.26 -6.76
CA LYS A 240 -22.52 -9.27 -7.32
C LYS A 240 -21.84 -10.64 -7.30
N LYS A 241 -22.37 -11.60 -6.53
CA LYS A 241 -21.82 -12.96 -6.40
C LYS A 241 -20.34 -12.96 -5.96
N MET A 242 -20.01 -12.15 -4.95
CA MET A 242 -18.65 -12.00 -4.42
C MET A 242 -18.51 -12.64 -3.03
N ASN A 243 -17.38 -13.31 -2.80
CA ASN A 243 -16.97 -13.67 -1.44
C ASN A 243 -16.72 -12.38 -0.67
N THR A 244 -17.40 -12.21 0.47
CA THR A 244 -17.55 -10.88 1.08
C THR A 244 -17.03 -10.87 2.50
N TYR A 245 -16.06 -10.00 2.77
CA TYR A 245 -15.53 -9.74 4.10
C TYR A 245 -15.98 -8.36 4.57
N VAL A 246 -16.55 -8.25 5.77
CA VAL A 246 -16.94 -6.95 6.33
C VAL A 246 -15.85 -6.47 7.29
N LYS A 247 -15.26 -5.30 7.00
CA LYS A 247 -14.16 -4.72 7.78
C LYS A 247 -14.69 -3.89 8.92
N CYS A 248 -14.58 -4.42 10.14
CA CYS A 248 -15.11 -3.79 11.33
C CYS A 248 -14.09 -2.90 12.04
N ASN A 249 -14.62 -1.97 12.84
CA ASN A 249 -13.82 -1.05 13.63
C ASN A 249 -13.35 -1.69 14.95
N PRO A 250 -12.19 -1.25 15.47
CA PRO A 250 -11.67 -1.71 16.76
C PRO A 250 -12.53 -1.28 17.95
N THR A 251 -13.48 -0.37 17.75
CA THR A 251 -14.46 0.09 18.74
C THR A 251 -15.35 -1.04 19.26
N LEU A 252 -15.49 -2.14 18.53
CA LEU A 252 -16.20 -3.35 18.95
C LEU A 252 -15.72 -3.94 20.28
N LEU A 253 -14.48 -3.67 20.69
CA LEU A 253 -13.98 -4.12 22.00
C LEU A 253 -14.57 -3.32 23.18
N GLY A 254 -15.16 -2.17 22.91
CA GLY A 254 -15.69 -1.24 23.90
C GLY A 254 -14.63 -0.27 24.45
N TYR A 255 -15.08 0.94 24.80
CA TYR A 255 -14.20 2.05 25.20
C TYR A 255 -13.27 1.67 26.37
N ASP A 256 -13.82 1.12 27.44
CA ASP A 256 -13.07 0.92 28.69
C ASP A 256 -11.98 -0.15 28.51
N ASN A 257 -12.25 -1.19 27.71
CA ASN A 257 -11.27 -2.22 27.38
C ASN A 257 -10.15 -1.66 26.49
N VAL A 258 -10.49 -0.87 25.46
CA VAL A 258 -9.49 -0.23 24.60
C VAL A 258 -8.62 0.73 25.41
N ARG A 259 -9.23 1.56 26.27
CA ARG A 259 -8.50 2.49 27.14
C ARG A 259 -7.53 1.74 28.06
N LYS A 260 -8.01 0.69 28.73
CA LYS A 260 -7.19 -0.14 29.63
C LYS A 260 -5.96 -0.72 28.93
N ILE A 261 -6.14 -1.30 27.73
CA ILE A 261 -5.03 -1.84 26.94
C ILE A 261 -3.99 -0.77 26.60
N LEU A 262 -4.44 0.41 26.16
CA LEU A 262 -3.55 1.51 25.84
C LEU A 262 -2.77 2.00 27.06
N ASP A 263 -3.42 2.09 28.23
CA ASP A 263 -2.78 2.49 29.49
C ASP A 263 -1.71 1.48 29.94
N GLU A 264 -2.03 0.18 29.92
CA GLU A 264 -1.11 -0.91 30.28
C GLU A 264 0.14 -0.94 29.39
N LEU A 265 0.00 -0.54 28.12
CA LEU A 265 1.09 -0.47 27.15
C LEU A 265 1.83 0.88 27.14
N GLY A 266 1.40 1.85 27.96
CA GLY A 266 2.05 3.15 28.10
C GLY A 266 1.66 4.20 27.05
N TYR A 267 0.53 4.03 26.36
CA TYR A 267 -0.05 4.99 25.41
C TYR A 267 -1.00 5.98 26.12
N ASN A 268 -0.53 6.57 27.21
CA ASN A 268 -1.30 7.49 28.06
C ASN A 268 -1.66 8.81 27.37
N ASP A 269 -0.94 9.15 26.30
CA ASP A 269 -1.10 10.37 25.52
C ASP A 269 -2.17 10.25 24.41
N ILE A 270 -2.62 9.04 24.11
CA ILE A 270 -3.66 8.80 23.11
C ILE A 270 -5.02 9.13 23.71
N VAL A 271 -5.72 10.09 23.11
CA VAL A 271 -7.04 10.54 23.59
C VAL A 271 -8.14 9.89 22.75
N LEU A 272 -8.97 9.07 23.40
CA LEU A 272 -10.13 8.42 22.79
C LEU A 272 -11.37 9.32 22.91
N LYS A 273 -12.26 9.26 21.91
CA LYS A 273 -13.57 9.91 21.96
C LYS A 273 -14.65 8.87 22.23
N ARG A 274 -15.32 8.94 23.38
CA ARG A 274 -16.36 7.97 23.79
C ARG A 274 -17.50 7.89 22.77
N GLU A 275 -17.93 9.03 22.25
CA GLU A 275 -18.95 9.15 21.20
C GLU A 275 -18.67 8.24 19.98
N GLY A 276 -17.40 8.05 19.61
CA GLY A 276 -17.03 7.17 18.49
C GLY A 276 -17.31 5.69 18.77
N PHE A 277 -17.27 5.26 20.03
CA PHE A 277 -17.62 3.91 20.43
C PHE A 277 -19.14 3.73 20.52
N ASP A 278 -19.85 4.74 21.00
CA ASP A 278 -21.30 4.70 21.18
C ASP A 278 -22.04 4.73 19.83
N ASN A 279 -21.50 5.46 18.84
CA ASN A 279 -22.11 5.59 17.51
C ASN A 279 -21.76 4.46 16.54
N ASP A 280 -20.63 3.77 16.75
CA ASP A 280 -20.20 2.68 15.89
C ASP A 280 -21.05 1.41 16.09
N LEU A 281 -20.88 0.43 15.18
CA LEU A 281 -21.49 -0.89 15.31
C LEU A 281 -21.16 -1.52 16.67
N GLN A 282 -22.20 -1.96 17.39
CA GLN A 282 -22.08 -2.67 18.66
C GLN A 282 -21.88 -4.18 18.45
N PHE A 283 -21.20 -4.85 19.38
CA PHE A 283 -20.78 -6.25 19.18
C PHE A 283 -21.95 -7.23 19.01
N ASP A 284 -23.00 -7.12 19.82
CA ASP A 284 -24.18 -8.00 19.70
C ASP A 284 -24.85 -7.86 18.31
N ASN A 285 -24.98 -6.61 17.84
CA ASN A 285 -25.49 -6.34 16.48
C ASN A 285 -24.55 -6.92 15.40
N ALA A 286 -23.23 -6.86 15.60
CA ALA A 286 -22.28 -7.47 14.67
C ALA A 286 -22.50 -9.00 14.59
N VAL A 287 -22.66 -9.68 15.73
CA VAL A 287 -22.95 -11.12 15.75
C VAL A 287 -24.25 -11.45 15.00
N GLU A 288 -25.31 -10.66 15.18
CA GLU A 288 -26.56 -10.84 14.44
C GLU A 288 -26.39 -10.68 12.92
N ILE A 289 -25.66 -9.63 12.48
CA ILE A 289 -25.37 -9.38 11.06
C ILE A 289 -24.59 -10.55 10.47
N PHE A 290 -23.50 -10.97 11.11
CA PHE A 290 -22.65 -12.04 10.59
C PHE A 290 -23.36 -13.40 10.58
N THR A 291 -24.25 -13.66 11.53
CA THR A 291 -25.12 -14.85 11.51
C THR A 291 -25.96 -14.89 10.22
N LYS A 292 -26.60 -13.76 9.88
CA LYS A 292 -27.42 -13.64 8.67
C LYS A 292 -26.58 -13.69 7.40
N LEU A 293 -25.46 -12.97 7.35
CA LEU A 293 -24.58 -12.94 6.16
C LEU A 293 -23.94 -14.30 5.89
N LYS A 294 -23.50 -15.03 6.92
CA LYS A 294 -22.97 -16.41 6.75
C LYS A 294 -24.01 -17.34 6.14
N LYS A 295 -25.27 -17.26 6.60
CA LYS A 295 -26.37 -18.02 6.01
C LYS A 295 -26.56 -17.66 4.54
N LEU A 296 -26.58 -16.36 4.22
CA LEU A 296 -26.72 -15.87 2.86
C LEU A 296 -25.56 -16.30 1.94
N GLY A 297 -24.34 -16.25 2.44
CA GLY A 297 -23.15 -16.75 1.76
C GLY A 297 -23.28 -18.23 1.42
N LYS A 298 -23.66 -19.06 2.42
CA LYS A 298 -23.89 -20.50 2.21
C LYS A 298 -24.97 -20.79 1.16
N GLU A 299 -26.09 -20.05 1.18
CA GLU A 299 -27.17 -20.18 0.20
C GLU A 299 -26.73 -19.81 -1.23
N ASN A 300 -25.68 -18.99 -1.38
CA ASN A 300 -25.12 -18.56 -2.66
C ASN A 300 -23.79 -19.26 -3.02
N GLY A 301 -23.31 -20.20 -2.20
CA GLY A 301 -22.03 -20.89 -2.41
C GLY A 301 -20.80 -19.98 -2.26
N LEU A 302 -20.89 -18.94 -1.42
CA LEU A 302 -19.86 -17.92 -1.22
C LEU A 302 -19.41 -17.87 0.24
N ASN A 303 -18.12 -17.60 0.44
CA ASN A 303 -17.54 -17.39 1.75
C ASN A 303 -17.85 -15.98 2.26
N VAL A 304 -18.13 -15.91 3.57
CA VAL A 304 -18.31 -14.67 4.31
C VAL A 304 -17.37 -14.67 5.50
N GLY A 305 -16.76 -13.52 5.79
CA GLY A 305 -15.86 -13.36 6.91
C GLY A 305 -15.82 -11.95 7.46
N VAL A 306 -15.10 -11.78 8.55
CA VAL A 306 -14.84 -10.48 9.15
C VAL A 306 -13.40 -10.07 8.88
N LYS A 307 -13.16 -8.79 8.59
CA LYS A 307 -11.82 -8.21 8.48
C LYS A 307 -11.54 -7.35 9.71
N LEU A 308 -10.53 -7.71 10.49
CA LEU A 308 -10.21 -7.09 11.78
C LEU A 308 -8.82 -6.43 11.77
N THR A 309 -8.69 -5.12 11.73
CA THR A 309 -9.75 -4.10 11.80
C THR A 309 -9.46 -2.93 10.87
N ASN A 310 -10.38 -1.98 10.82
CA ASN A 310 -10.06 -0.61 10.44
C ASN A 310 -9.13 0.05 11.50
N THR A 311 -8.66 1.25 11.21
CA THR A 311 -7.92 2.09 12.18
C THR A 311 -8.82 2.55 13.34
N LEU A 312 -8.21 2.93 14.48
CA LEU A 312 -8.93 3.47 15.63
C LEU A 312 -8.99 5.00 15.56
N ALA A 313 -10.18 5.60 15.53
CA ALA A 313 -10.32 7.06 15.59
C ALA A 313 -9.87 7.61 16.95
N VAL A 314 -8.99 8.62 16.94
CA VAL A 314 -8.45 9.28 18.13
C VAL A 314 -8.42 10.79 17.95
N TYR A 315 -8.42 11.54 19.06
CA TYR A 315 -8.25 12.99 19.03
C TYR A 315 -6.78 13.36 18.81
N ASN A 316 -6.54 14.34 17.96
CA ASN A 316 -5.20 14.82 17.61
C ASN A 316 -4.64 15.78 18.68
N ALA A 317 -4.45 15.27 19.90
CA ALA A 317 -4.07 16.07 21.08
C ALA A 317 -2.71 16.75 20.96
N LYS A 318 -1.81 16.23 20.11
CA LYS A 318 -0.43 16.71 19.95
C LYS A 318 -0.18 17.45 18.64
N GLY A 319 -1.20 17.59 17.78
CA GLY A 319 -1.05 18.21 16.47
C GLY A 319 -0.07 17.45 15.56
N TYR A 320 -0.10 16.12 15.57
CA TYR A 320 0.75 15.28 14.70
C TYR A 320 0.47 15.55 13.23
N LEU A 321 -0.82 15.69 12.89
CA LEU A 321 -1.34 15.95 11.56
C LEU A 321 -2.28 17.16 11.59
N THR A 322 -2.80 17.58 10.44
CA THR A 322 -3.81 18.65 10.38
C THR A 322 -5.18 18.13 10.82
N GLY A 323 -5.96 18.98 11.51
CA GLY A 323 -7.33 18.68 11.93
C GLY A 323 -7.44 18.12 13.35
N GLU A 324 -8.67 17.97 13.84
CA GLU A 324 -8.93 17.58 15.23
C GLU A 324 -8.92 16.07 15.48
N SER A 325 -9.14 15.26 14.44
CA SER A 325 -9.22 13.80 14.56
C SER A 325 -8.24 13.14 13.61
N MET A 326 -7.70 11.99 14.02
CA MET A 326 -6.79 11.16 13.24
C MET A 326 -7.07 9.68 13.51
N TYR A 327 -6.50 8.81 12.69
CA TYR A 327 -6.77 7.38 12.69
C TYR A 327 -5.52 6.59 13.09
N MET A 328 -5.54 5.98 14.28
CA MET A 328 -4.43 5.22 14.85
C MET A 328 -4.32 3.82 14.24
N SER A 329 -3.08 3.43 13.91
CA SER A 329 -2.68 2.13 13.37
C SER A 329 -1.35 1.66 13.97
N GLY A 330 -0.83 0.55 13.46
CA GLY A 330 0.46 -0.01 13.87
C GLY A 330 0.38 -0.83 15.15
N LYS A 331 1.51 -0.91 15.86
CA LYS A 331 1.69 -1.76 17.05
C LYS A 331 0.61 -1.64 18.15
N PRO A 332 0.17 -0.44 18.57
CA PRO A 332 -0.87 -0.34 19.61
C PRO A 332 -2.21 -0.95 19.19
N LEU A 333 -2.46 -1.10 17.89
CA LEU A 333 -3.71 -1.66 17.39
C LEU A 333 -3.76 -3.19 17.47
N TYR A 334 -2.59 -3.88 17.50
CA TYR A 334 -2.56 -5.35 17.55
C TYR A 334 -3.28 -5.92 18.79
N PRO A 335 -2.95 -5.50 20.03
CA PRO A 335 -3.59 -6.03 21.24
C PRO A 335 -5.10 -5.77 21.29
N ILE A 336 -5.56 -4.67 20.69
CA ILE A 336 -6.99 -4.34 20.58
C ILE A 336 -7.67 -5.29 19.58
N ALA A 337 -7.15 -5.37 18.35
CA ALA A 337 -7.77 -6.14 17.28
C ALA A 337 -7.75 -7.66 17.55
N ILE A 338 -6.70 -8.20 18.19
CA ILE A 338 -6.68 -9.61 18.57
C ILE A 338 -7.70 -9.92 19.67
N ASN A 339 -8.00 -8.97 20.56
CA ASN A 339 -9.09 -9.12 21.53
C ASN A 339 -10.47 -9.01 20.88
N VAL A 340 -10.64 -8.23 19.80
CA VAL A 340 -11.86 -8.31 18.97
C VAL A 340 -11.95 -9.65 18.23
N SER A 341 -10.82 -10.18 17.76
CA SER A 341 -10.79 -11.50 17.11
C SER A 341 -11.21 -12.60 18.09
N LYS A 342 -10.80 -12.49 19.36
CA LYS A 342 -11.25 -13.37 20.45
C LYS A 342 -12.77 -13.34 20.62
N THR A 343 -13.39 -12.15 20.68
CA THR A 343 -14.83 -12.06 20.89
C THR A 343 -15.61 -12.70 19.73
N PHE A 344 -15.19 -12.48 18.47
CA PHE A 344 -15.78 -13.16 17.31
C PHE A 344 -15.57 -14.68 17.35
N ALA A 345 -14.35 -15.13 17.65
CA ALA A 345 -14.04 -16.56 17.71
C ALA A 345 -14.88 -17.27 18.78
N GLU A 346 -15.11 -16.65 19.94
CA GLU A 346 -15.98 -17.17 20.99
C GLU A 346 -17.47 -17.16 20.60
N ALA A 347 -17.94 -16.06 20.01
CA ALA A 347 -19.35 -15.91 19.62
C ALA A 347 -19.80 -16.91 18.55
N PHE A 348 -18.87 -17.37 17.70
CA PHE A 348 -19.13 -18.30 16.60
C PHE A 348 -18.52 -19.69 16.82
N ASP A 349 -17.97 -20.02 18.00
CA ASP A 349 -17.28 -21.30 18.27
C ASP A 349 -16.22 -21.66 17.20
N GLY A 350 -15.49 -20.64 16.76
CA GLY A 350 -14.48 -20.74 15.71
C GLY A 350 -15.02 -20.89 14.28
N ASP A 351 -16.33 -20.98 14.08
CA ASP A 351 -17.00 -21.02 12.76
C ASP A 351 -17.17 -19.59 12.20
N ILE A 352 -16.08 -18.89 11.97
CA ILE A 352 -16.07 -17.61 11.24
C ILE A 352 -14.70 -17.39 10.60
N ASN A 353 -14.67 -16.95 9.35
CA ASN A 353 -13.42 -16.58 8.70
C ASN A 353 -12.97 -15.20 9.20
N ILE A 354 -11.73 -15.10 9.67
CA ILE A 354 -11.13 -13.82 10.09
C ILE A 354 -9.93 -13.51 9.20
N SER A 355 -10.03 -12.42 8.43
CA SER A 355 -8.85 -11.75 7.88
C SER A 355 -8.40 -10.65 8.83
N PHE A 356 -7.10 -10.39 8.95
CA PHE A 356 -6.58 -9.51 10.01
C PHE A 356 -5.68 -8.40 9.47
N SER A 357 -5.68 -7.23 10.10
CA SER A 357 -4.97 -6.02 9.69
C SER A 357 -4.73 -5.06 10.85
N ALA A 358 -3.90 -5.44 11.81
CA ALA A 358 -3.57 -4.57 12.94
C ALA A 358 -2.21 -4.93 13.55
N GLY A 359 -1.20 -4.08 13.34
CA GLY A 359 0.11 -4.23 14.01
C GLY A 359 0.84 -5.55 13.75
N ILE A 360 0.57 -6.22 12.62
CA ILE A 360 1.28 -7.43 12.22
C ILE A 360 2.75 -7.09 11.93
N ASP A 361 3.64 -7.84 12.57
CA ASP A 361 5.07 -7.82 12.33
C ASP A 361 5.67 -9.22 12.56
N ARG A 362 7.01 -9.33 12.46
CA ARG A 362 7.72 -10.60 12.64
C ARG A 362 7.49 -11.28 14.00
N ASN A 363 7.00 -10.56 15.02
CA ASN A 363 6.85 -11.10 16.37
C ASN A 363 5.48 -11.77 16.61
N ASN A 364 4.47 -11.53 15.76
CA ASN A 364 3.13 -12.11 15.91
C ASN A 364 2.63 -12.90 14.70
N VAL A 365 3.23 -12.73 13.52
CA VAL A 365 2.71 -13.30 12.27
C VAL A 365 2.53 -14.82 12.34
N ILE A 366 3.50 -15.56 12.88
CA ILE A 366 3.42 -17.03 13.01
C ILE A 366 2.21 -17.40 13.88
N SER A 367 2.11 -16.83 15.08
CA SER A 367 1.10 -17.22 16.04
C SER A 367 -0.32 -16.86 15.57
N VAL A 368 -0.48 -15.72 14.91
CA VAL A 368 -1.78 -15.30 14.33
C VAL A 368 -2.20 -16.29 13.23
N LEU A 369 -1.31 -16.64 12.31
CA LEU A 369 -1.62 -17.60 11.24
C LEU A 369 -1.89 -19.00 11.79
N LYS A 370 -1.09 -19.49 12.75
CA LYS A 370 -1.33 -20.79 13.43
C LYS A 370 -2.63 -20.84 14.23
N ALA A 371 -3.16 -19.69 14.64
CA ALA A 371 -4.48 -19.60 15.26
C ALA A 371 -5.63 -19.70 14.23
N GLY A 372 -5.33 -19.87 12.93
CA GLY A 372 -6.30 -19.95 11.84
C GLY A 372 -6.74 -18.60 11.28
N ILE A 373 -6.20 -17.48 11.78
CA ILE A 373 -6.53 -16.14 11.29
C ILE A 373 -5.74 -15.86 10.01
N ALA A 374 -6.40 -15.93 8.87
CA ALA A 374 -5.80 -15.71 7.55
C ALA A 374 -6.83 -15.15 6.54
N PRO A 375 -6.40 -14.30 5.58
CA PRO A 375 -5.06 -13.75 5.42
C PRO A 375 -4.77 -12.58 6.37
N VAL A 376 -3.49 -12.29 6.59
CA VAL A 376 -3.02 -11.17 7.41
C VAL A 376 -2.42 -10.08 6.54
N THR A 377 -2.79 -8.83 6.78
CA THR A 377 -2.28 -7.68 6.04
C THR A 377 -1.64 -6.64 6.94
N PHE A 378 -0.75 -5.83 6.37
CA PHE A 378 -0.03 -4.80 7.12
C PHE A 378 0.21 -3.53 6.28
N SER A 379 0.31 -2.38 6.96
CA SER A 379 0.55 -1.08 6.33
C SER A 379 1.62 -0.29 7.07
N THR A 380 1.44 0.00 8.37
CA THR A 380 2.36 0.83 9.15
C THR A 380 3.81 0.34 9.14
N ILE A 381 4.04 -0.98 9.12
CA ILE A 381 5.40 -1.54 9.05
C ILE A 381 6.10 -1.23 7.72
N LEU A 382 5.33 -1.10 6.63
CA LEU A 382 5.84 -0.75 5.30
C LEU A 382 6.08 0.77 5.14
N LEU A 383 5.59 1.59 6.08
CA LEU A 383 5.92 3.02 6.19
C LEU A 383 7.17 3.27 7.03
N LYS A 384 7.68 2.26 7.75
CA LYS A 384 8.88 2.38 8.59
C LYS A 384 10.16 2.12 7.76
N PRO A 385 11.37 2.46 8.29
CA PRO A 385 12.63 2.20 7.58
C PRO A 385 12.73 0.78 7.05
N ARG A 386 13.39 0.62 5.89
CA ARG A 386 13.36 -0.57 4.99
C ARG A 386 12.08 -0.73 4.16
N GLY A 387 10.98 -0.06 4.48
CA GLY A 387 9.77 -0.03 3.66
C GLY A 387 9.23 -1.42 3.30
N TYR A 388 9.05 -1.68 2.01
CA TYR A 388 8.63 -2.97 1.46
C TYR A 388 9.54 -4.15 1.85
N ILE A 389 10.83 -3.92 2.12
CA ILE A 389 11.79 -4.96 2.52
C ILE A 389 11.48 -5.48 3.94
N ASN A 390 10.65 -4.78 4.72
CA ASN A 390 10.15 -5.33 5.98
C ASN A 390 9.30 -6.61 5.77
N THR A 391 8.72 -6.81 4.58
CA THR A 391 8.02 -8.05 4.24
C THR A 391 8.95 -9.27 4.27
N ASN A 392 10.21 -9.15 3.80
CA ASN A 392 11.19 -10.24 3.90
C ASN A 392 11.33 -10.71 5.36
N GLY A 393 11.45 -9.77 6.30
CA GLY A 393 11.57 -10.10 7.72
C GLY A 393 10.32 -10.73 8.34
N ILE A 394 9.15 -10.59 7.72
CA ILE A 394 7.91 -11.27 8.11
C ILE A 394 7.87 -12.67 7.51
N ILE A 395 8.10 -12.81 6.20
CA ILE A 395 7.99 -14.10 5.52
C ILE A 395 9.13 -15.06 5.87
N ASP A 396 10.31 -14.56 6.21
CA ASP A 396 11.42 -15.39 6.69
C ASP A 396 11.08 -16.11 8.01
N GLN A 397 10.14 -15.57 8.79
CA GLN A 397 9.61 -16.26 9.99
C GLN A 397 8.68 -17.42 9.62
N LEU A 398 8.02 -17.33 8.46
CA LEU A 398 6.99 -18.28 8.05
C LEU A 398 7.56 -19.42 7.22
N ILE A 399 8.62 -19.20 6.43
CA ILE A 399 9.00 -20.07 5.32
C ILE A 399 9.31 -21.53 5.71
N ASN A 400 9.61 -21.80 6.98
CA ASN A 400 9.87 -23.15 7.50
C ASN A 400 8.73 -23.69 8.38
N GLU A 401 7.63 -22.96 8.49
CA GLU A 401 6.46 -23.36 9.26
C GLU A 401 5.54 -24.26 8.45
N ASP A 402 4.75 -25.05 9.16
CA ASP A 402 3.64 -25.85 8.65
C ASP A 402 2.36 -25.34 9.32
N ILE A 403 1.44 -24.80 8.53
CA ILE A 403 0.26 -24.10 9.03
C ILE A 403 -0.98 -24.67 8.33
N GLU A 404 -1.86 -25.27 9.12
CA GLU A 404 -3.16 -25.72 8.63
C GLU A 404 -4.16 -24.56 8.63
N PHE A 405 -4.73 -24.27 7.46
CA PHE A 405 -5.77 -23.27 7.28
C PHE A 405 -7.15 -23.92 7.17
N GLY A 406 -8.20 -23.21 7.62
CA GLY A 406 -9.60 -23.60 7.41
C GLY A 406 -10.47 -23.60 8.65
N LYS A 407 -9.89 -23.60 9.87
CA LYS A 407 -10.65 -23.40 11.11
C LYS A 407 -9.85 -22.55 12.10
N LEU A 408 -10.55 -21.68 12.84
CA LEU A 408 -9.96 -20.94 13.93
C LEU A 408 -9.66 -21.84 15.14
N ASN A 409 -8.50 -21.66 15.74
CA ASN A 409 -8.18 -22.20 17.05
C ASN A 409 -8.58 -21.19 18.12
N VAL A 410 -9.79 -21.35 18.66
CA VAL A 410 -10.40 -20.42 19.62
C VAL A 410 -9.53 -20.25 20.87
N ASP A 411 -8.95 -21.33 21.41
CA ASP A 411 -8.10 -21.27 22.61
C ASP A 411 -6.78 -20.54 22.33
N ALA A 412 -6.13 -20.81 21.20
CA ALA A 412 -4.92 -20.07 20.80
C ALA A 412 -5.19 -18.57 20.64
N ILE A 413 -6.35 -18.18 20.08
CA ILE A 413 -6.74 -16.77 19.97
C ILE A 413 -6.92 -16.14 21.36
N LYS A 414 -7.50 -16.85 22.33
CA LYS A 414 -7.62 -16.36 23.72
C LYS A 414 -6.26 -16.13 24.36
N GLU A 415 -5.35 -17.08 24.21
CA GLU A 415 -3.98 -16.97 24.73
C GLU A 415 -3.24 -15.78 24.12
N LEU A 416 -3.33 -15.62 22.79
CA LEU A 416 -2.74 -14.48 22.08
C LEU A 416 -3.32 -13.15 22.56
N ALA A 417 -4.64 -13.11 22.75
CA ALA A 417 -5.34 -11.91 23.17
C ALA A 417 -4.96 -11.47 24.59
N GLU A 418 -4.73 -12.40 25.52
CA GLU A 418 -4.25 -12.05 26.86
C GLU A 418 -2.76 -11.68 26.87
N TYR A 419 -1.93 -12.44 26.15
CA TYR A 419 -0.49 -12.17 26.07
C TYR A 419 -0.20 -10.80 25.44
N ALA A 420 -0.93 -10.42 24.39
CA ALA A 420 -0.72 -9.17 23.66
C ALA A 420 -0.86 -7.90 24.53
N LYS A 421 -1.64 -7.96 25.62
CA LYS A 421 -1.84 -6.81 26.53
C LYS A 421 -0.58 -6.45 27.33
N THR A 422 0.35 -7.39 27.47
CA THR A 422 1.54 -7.22 28.32
C THR A 422 2.86 -7.36 27.58
N ASP A 423 2.84 -7.80 26.32
CA ASP A 423 4.04 -8.00 25.51
C ASP A 423 4.82 -6.68 25.27
N SER A 424 6.10 -6.71 25.65
CA SER A 424 7.05 -5.61 25.49
C SER A 424 7.23 -5.14 24.04
N ASN A 425 6.92 -5.98 23.04
CA ASN A 425 7.02 -5.63 21.63
C ASN A 425 6.00 -4.58 21.19
N TYR A 426 4.90 -4.43 21.92
CA TYR A 426 3.81 -3.49 21.65
C TYR A 426 3.75 -2.32 22.64
N ARG A 427 4.69 -2.22 23.58
CA ARG A 427 4.77 -1.07 24.49
C ARG A 427 5.17 0.20 23.74
N ASN A 428 4.63 1.33 24.21
CA ASN A 428 4.97 2.65 23.69
C ASN A 428 6.47 2.94 23.89
N LYS A 429 7.18 3.22 22.79
CA LYS A 429 8.62 3.56 22.82
C LYS A 429 8.87 5.07 22.78
N GLY A 430 7.81 5.88 22.72
CA GLY A 430 7.86 7.32 22.57
C GLY A 430 8.21 7.78 21.14
N GLU A 431 8.07 9.08 20.92
CA GLU A 431 8.18 9.72 19.60
C GLU A 431 9.61 10.07 19.18
N GLY A 432 10.61 9.84 20.05
CA GLY A 432 11.98 10.31 19.83
C GLY A 432 12.08 11.85 19.73
N LYS A 433 13.22 12.34 19.21
CA LYS A 433 13.48 13.79 19.08
C LYS A 433 12.98 14.32 17.75
N LEU A 434 12.55 15.60 17.74
CA LEU A 434 12.43 16.40 16.52
C LEU A 434 13.82 16.90 16.14
N LEU A 435 14.12 16.87 14.85
CA LEU A 435 15.40 17.30 14.29
C LEU A 435 15.21 18.62 13.55
N GLU A 436 16.19 19.52 13.68
CA GLU A 436 16.23 20.71 12.85
C GLU A 436 16.48 20.36 11.39
N ASP A 437 15.85 21.10 10.48
CA ASP A 437 15.99 20.87 9.06
C ASP A 437 17.34 21.39 8.54
N THR A 438 18.26 20.45 8.36
CA THR A 438 19.58 20.67 7.77
C THR A 438 19.73 19.98 6.41
N LEU A 439 18.63 19.52 5.80
CA LEU A 439 18.66 18.75 4.56
C LEU A 439 19.08 19.64 3.37
N PRO A 440 20.20 19.33 2.68
CA PRO A 440 20.59 20.01 1.46
C PRO A 440 19.83 19.42 0.25
N THR A 441 19.86 20.13 -0.87
CA THR A 441 19.34 19.62 -2.16
C THR A 441 20.20 18.45 -2.66
N PHE A 442 21.47 18.69 -2.96
CA PHE A 442 22.46 17.66 -3.35
C PHE A 442 23.32 17.19 -2.17
N ASP A 443 24.06 16.11 -2.38
CA ASP A 443 25.09 15.59 -1.45
C ASP A 443 24.55 15.39 -0.04
N CYS A 444 23.37 14.78 0.03
CA CYS A 444 22.61 14.58 1.27
C CYS A 444 23.45 13.96 2.38
N PHE A 445 24.28 12.98 2.04
CA PHE A 445 25.19 12.32 2.97
C PHE A 445 26.46 11.85 2.25
N LYS A 446 27.61 12.02 2.93
CA LYS A 446 28.90 11.42 2.52
C LYS A 446 28.98 9.91 2.83
N LYS A 447 28.00 9.36 3.56
CA LYS A 447 27.82 7.93 3.86
C LYS A 447 26.44 7.45 3.39
N ASN A 448 26.28 6.15 3.13
CA ASN A 448 25.03 5.59 2.62
C ASN A 448 23.81 5.93 3.50
N CYS A 449 22.87 6.69 2.94
CA CYS A 449 21.54 6.96 3.49
C CYS A 449 20.53 7.01 2.32
N GLY A 450 19.39 6.35 2.46
CA GLY A 450 18.34 6.29 1.43
C GLY A 450 16.95 6.11 2.02
N ILE A 451 16.76 6.50 3.27
CA ILE A 451 15.54 6.16 4.02
C ILE A 451 14.29 6.75 3.35
N CYS A 452 14.38 7.96 2.77
CA CYS A 452 13.26 8.58 2.05
C CYS A 452 12.82 7.81 0.79
N VAL A 453 13.71 7.01 0.21
CA VAL A 453 13.40 6.08 -0.89
C VAL A 453 12.67 4.87 -0.32
N ASP A 454 13.24 4.25 0.73
CA ASP A 454 12.69 3.05 1.36
C ASP A 454 11.28 3.27 1.89
N VAL A 455 11.06 4.34 2.66
CA VAL A 455 9.78 4.62 3.34
C VAL A 455 8.71 5.24 2.44
N CYS A 456 9.04 5.56 1.18
CA CYS A 456 8.07 6.12 0.25
C CYS A 456 7.18 4.98 -0.30
N PRO A 457 5.86 4.96 0.01
CA PRO A 457 4.98 3.92 -0.51
C PRO A 457 4.94 3.97 -2.04
N ASN A 458 4.91 5.18 -2.62
CA ASN A 458 4.71 5.38 -4.05
C ASN A 458 5.97 5.27 -4.91
N ARG A 459 7.14 5.08 -4.28
CA ARG A 459 8.46 5.08 -4.96
C ARG A 459 8.69 6.37 -5.76
N ALA A 460 8.29 7.49 -5.16
CA ALA A 460 8.45 8.85 -5.68
C ALA A 460 9.84 9.44 -5.41
N ASN A 461 10.65 8.80 -4.57
CA ASN A 461 12.07 9.15 -4.41
C ASN A 461 12.89 7.98 -4.94
N ILE A 462 13.90 8.27 -5.78
CA ILE A 462 14.81 7.25 -6.33
C ILE A 462 16.27 7.64 -6.11
N LYS A 463 17.18 6.65 -6.14
CA LYS A 463 18.62 6.87 -6.09
C LYS A 463 19.18 6.93 -7.52
N VAL A 464 19.79 8.07 -7.85
CA VAL A 464 20.52 8.28 -9.11
C VAL A 464 22.01 8.23 -8.78
N GLU A 465 22.66 7.15 -9.18
CA GLU A 465 24.13 7.02 -9.06
C GLU A 465 24.79 8.03 -10.02
N ASP A 466 25.67 8.86 -9.46
CA ASP A 466 26.37 9.90 -10.22
C ASP A 466 27.74 10.17 -9.58
N LYS A 467 28.80 9.86 -10.33
CA LYS A 467 30.19 9.95 -9.88
C LYS A 467 30.74 11.38 -9.79
N HIS A 468 30.01 12.37 -10.31
CA HIS A 468 30.43 13.78 -10.28
C HIS A 468 30.13 14.44 -8.93
N PHE A 469 29.40 13.75 -8.05
CA PHE A 469 29.01 14.23 -6.73
C PHE A 469 29.84 13.59 -5.61
N GLU A 470 29.85 14.23 -4.42
CA GLU A 470 30.54 13.67 -3.25
C GLU A 470 29.80 12.45 -2.67
N ALA A 471 28.46 12.49 -2.71
CA ALA A 471 27.63 11.36 -2.30
C ALA A 471 27.61 10.28 -3.38
N PRO A 472 27.53 8.98 -3.00
CA PRO A 472 27.51 7.87 -3.96
C PRO A 472 26.30 7.89 -4.90
N TYR A 473 25.23 8.58 -4.50
CA TYR A 473 24.05 8.82 -5.32
C TYR A 473 23.33 10.10 -4.85
N GLN A 474 22.61 10.70 -5.77
CA GLN A 474 21.64 11.76 -5.49
C GLN A 474 20.25 11.17 -5.31
N ILE A 475 19.41 11.86 -4.53
CA ILE A 475 17.99 11.53 -4.43
C ILE A 475 17.26 12.39 -5.44
N LEU A 476 16.59 11.75 -6.41
CA LEU A 476 15.68 12.40 -7.34
C LEU A 476 14.24 12.19 -6.86
N HIS A 477 13.46 13.27 -6.83
CA HIS A 477 12.02 13.23 -6.59
C HIS A 477 11.26 13.16 -7.93
N ILE A 478 10.25 12.32 -8.03
CA ILE A 478 9.37 12.19 -9.20
C ILE A 478 8.00 12.71 -8.79
N GLU A 479 7.63 13.88 -9.31
CA GLU A 479 6.42 14.61 -8.91
C GLU A 479 5.17 13.74 -9.08
N ASP A 480 5.00 13.14 -10.25
CA ASP A 480 3.83 12.36 -10.65
C ASP A 480 3.49 11.20 -9.72
N ARG A 481 4.44 10.74 -8.90
CA ARG A 481 4.22 9.62 -7.98
C ARG A 481 3.89 10.10 -6.57
N CYS A 482 4.12 11.37 -6.25
CA CYS A 482 4.04 11.89 -4.89
C CYS A 482 2.63 12.39 -4.58
N ASN A 483 2.06 11.93 -3.47
CA ASN A 483 0.83 12.49 -2.89
C ASN A 483 1.11 13.35 -1.65
N GLU A 484 2.36 13.75 -1.44
CA GLU A 484 2.78 14.57 -0.29
C GLU A 484 2.35 13.99 1.07
N CYS A 485 2.29 12.66 1.22
CA CYS A 485 1.86 12.03 2.46
C CYS A 485 2.73 12.40 3.69
N GLY A 486 3.94 12.90 3.47
CA GLY A 486 4.85 13.38 4.51
C GLY A 486 5.70 12.29 5.16
N ASN A 487 5.45 11.01 4.89
CA ASN A 487 6.13 9.91 5.59
C ASN A 487 7.67 9.95 5.46
N CYS A 488 8.20 10.41 4.33
CA CYS A 488 9.64 10.54 4.12
C CYS A 488 10.31 11.64 4.98
N HIS A 489 9.56 12.64 5.45
CA HIS A 489 10.06 13.66 6.38
C HIS A 489 10.32 13.05 7.78
N LEU A 490 9.38 12.24 8.27
CA LEU A 490 9.41 11.68 9.63
C LEU A 490 10.68 10.89 9.95
N PHE A 491 11.24 10.25 8.93
CA PHE A 491 12.44 9.43 9.05
C PHE A 491 13.70 10.10 8.47
N CYS A 492 13.61 11.36 8.04
CA CYS A 492 14.76 12.11 7.57
C CYS A 492 15.72 12.34 8.74
N THR A 493 16.91 11.78 8.65
CA THR A 493 17.98 11.95 9.67
C THR A 493 18.59 13.36 9.68
N ARG A 494 18.16 14.23 8.76
CA ARG A 494 18.50 15.67 8.71
C ARG A 494 17.31 16.58 9.01
N GLY A 495 16.20 16.03 9.52
CA GLY A 495 15.00 16.79 9.89
C GLY A 495 14.26 17.47 8.73
N GLY A 496 14.65 17.21 7.47
CA GLY A 496 14.10 17.91 6.32
C GLY A 496 12.98 17.18 5.59
N TYR A 497 12.53 17.80 4.50
CA TYR A 497 11.40 17.37 3.68
C TYR A 497 11.90 16.95 2.29
N PRO A 498 12.22 15.65 2.07
CA PRO A 498 12.80 15.21 0.80
C PRO A 498 11.99 15.63 -0.43
N TYR A 499 10.66 15.48 -0.37
CA TYR A 499 9.73 15.85 -1.44
C TYR A 499 9.65 17.36 -1.74
N PHE A 500 10.16 18.24 -0.86
CA PHE A 500 10.23 19.70 -1.12
C PHE A 500 11.64 20.23 -1.37
N LYS A 501 12.66 19.40 -1.19
CA LYS A 501 14.06 19.84 -1.22
C LYS A 501 14.91 19.15 -2.26
N LYS A 502 14.57 17.92 -2.63
CA LYS A 502 15.36 17.17 -3.62
C LYS A 502 15.05 17.65 -5.03
N PRO A 503 16.02 17.55 -5.96
CA PRO A 503 15.76 17.81 -7.37
C PRO A 503 14.53 17.02 -7.83
N THR A 504 13.60 17.71 -8.47
CA THR A 504 12.34 17.12 -8.93
C THR A 504 12.33 16.96 -10.45
N LEU A 505 12.01 15.76 -10.92
CA LEU A 505 11.60 15.50 -12.30
C LEU A 505 10.09 15.72 -12.40
N TYR A 506 9.69 16.62 -13.31
CA TYR A 506 8.30 16.91 -13.61
C TYR A 506 7.93 16.38 -15.00
N SER A 507 6.72 15.86 -15.14
CA SER A 507 6.21 15.37 -16.41
C SER A 507 5.55 16.47 -17.25
N THR A 508 5.00 17.52 -16.63
CA THR A 508 4.43 18.66 -17.36
C THR A 508 4.96 20.00 -16.90
N VAL A 509 4.91 20.97 -17.82
CA VAL A 509 5.29 22.36 -17.54
C VAL A 509 4.38 22.96 -16.47
N GLU A 510 3.10 22.57 -16.44
CA GLU A 510 2.15 23.03 -15.41
C GLU A 510 2.60 22.62 -14.00
N ASP A 511 3.02 21.37 -13.80
CA ASP A 511 3.51 20.93 -12.49
C ASP A 511 4.79 21.66 -12.11
N PHE A 512 5.70 21.81 -13.07
CA PHE A 512 6.93 22.56 -12.87
C PHE A 512 6.62 23.99 -12.39
N GLU A 513 5.72 24.72 -13.05
CA GLU A 513 5.35 26.09 -12.68
C GLU A 513 4.59 26.19 -11.35
N SER A 514 3.80 25.18 -11.00
CA SER A 514 3.10 25.12 -9.70
C SER A 514 4.05 24.87 -8.52
N SER A 515 5.28 24.44 -8.79
CA SER A 515 6.25 24.04 -7.78
C SER A 515 7.32 25.11 -7.55
N LYS A 516 7.94 25.06 -6.37
CA LYS A 516 9.10 25.88 -6.01
C LYS A 516 10.38 25.05 -5.88
N ASN A 517 10.30 23.73 -6.05
CA ASN A 517 11.45 22.86 -5.88
C ASN A 517 12.44 23.06 -7.04
N PRO A 518 13.76 22.93 -6.77
CA PRO A 518 14.73 22.76 -7.83
C PRO A 518 14.37 21.51 -8.66
N GLY A 519 14.56 21.55 -9.97
CA GLY A 519 14.15 20.45 -10.82
C GLY A 519 14.14 20.79 -12.30
N PHE A 520 13.57 19.89 -13.10
CA PHE A 520 13.54 20.02 -14.56
C PHE A 520 12.33 19.33 -15.18
N VAL A 521 11.91 19.87 -16.32
CA VAL A 521 10.83 19.35 -17.18
C VAL A 521 11.28 19.35 -18.64
N LYS A 522 10.94 18.30 -19.38
CA LYS A 522 11.21 18.22 -20.82
C LYS A 522 10.24 19.10 -21.60
N ILE A 523 10.75 19.95 -22.49
CA ILE A 523 9.95 20.89 -23.33
C ILE A 523 10.19 20.71 -24.83
N GLY A 524 11.09 19.81 -25.21
CA GLY A 524 11.40 19.44 -26.59
C GLY A 524 12.25 18.18 -26.65
N GLU A 525 12.68 17.75 -27.84
CA GLU A 525 13.42 16.49 -28.02
C GLU A 525 14.70 16.43 -27.16
N ASN A 526 15.51 17.49 -27.20
CA ASN A 526 16.71 17.66 -26.39
C ASN A 526 16.72 19.01 -25.65
N LYS A 527 15.55 19.43 -25.16
CA LYS A 527 15.38 20.75 -24.53
C LYS A 527 14.58 20.65 -23.25
N TYR A 528 15.09 21.28 -22.21
CA TYR A 528 14.55 21.21 -20.85
C TYR A 528 14.37 22.61 -20.27
N LYS A 529 13.37 22.76 -19.40
CA LYS A 529 13.25 23.92 -18.52
C LYS A 529 13.76 23.52 -17.14
N ILE A 530 14.70 24.29 -16.60
CA ILE A 530 15.38 24.00 -15.33
C ILE A 530 15.02 25.09 -14.31
N ARG A 531 14.81 24.67 -13.05
CA ARG A 531 14.85 25.54 -11.87
C ARG A 531 16.03 25.14 -11.01
N ASP A 532 17.01 26.02 -10.85
CA ASP A 532 18.19 25.76 -10.01
C ASP A 532 17.92 25.97 -8.50
N GLU A 533 18.92 25.71 -7.65
CA GLU A 533 18.83 25.89 -6.20
C GLU A 533 18.59 27.33 -5.76
N LYS A 534 18.98 28.30 -6.59
CA LYS A 534 18.79 29.74 -6.39
C LYS A 534 17.42 30.20 -6.89
N LYS A 535 16.59 29.28 -7.40
CA LYS A 535 15.26 29.49 -7.98
C LYS A 535 15.26 30.24 -9.31
N ASN A 536 16.40 30.31 -10.00
CA ASN A 536 16.45 30.83 -11.36
C ASN A 536 15.82 29.80 -12.30
N VAL A 537 15.01 30.28 -13.24
CA VAL A 537 14.34 29.44 -14.24
C VAL A 537 14.89 29.79 -15.61
N TYR A 538 15.37 28.79 -16.34
CA TYR A 538 15.95 28.96 -17.67
C TYR A 538 15.76 27.72 -18.54
N GLU A 539 15.89 27.89 -19.84
CA GLU A 539 15.93 26.78 -20.79
C GLU A 539 17.35 26.25 -20.93
N TYR A 540 17.47 24.94 -21.08
CA TYR A 540 18.74 24.25 -21.16
C TYR A 540 18.68 23.17 -22.24
N GLU A 541 19.69 23.17 -23.10
CA GLU A 541 19.97 22.10 -24.05
C GLU A 541 21.23 21.37 -23.53
N PRO A 542 21.14 20.08 -23.18
CA PRO A 542 22.26 19.28 -22.69
C PRO A 542 23.47 19.34 -23.63
N ASP A 543 24.67 19.58 -23.08
CA ASP A 543 25.93 19.63 -23.81
C ASP A 543 26.95 18.69 -23.17
N PHE A 544 26.96 17.46 -23.68
CA PHE A 544 27.86 16.40 -23.22
C PHE A 544 29.34 16.62 -23.58
N ASN A 545 29.68 17.65 -24.37
CA ASN A 545 31.07 17.98 -24.67
C ASN A 545 31.65 19.01 -23.67
N LYS A 546 30.79 19.78 -23.01
CA LYS A 546 31.18 20.75 -22.01
C LYS A 546 31.65 20.04 -20.74
N SER A 547 32.71 20.55 -20.12
CA SER A 547 33.22 19.98 -18.86
C SER A 547 32.18 20.12 -17.74
N ASP A 548 32.07 19.12 -16.87
CA ASP A 548 31.11 19.14 -15.76
C ASP A 548 31.43 20.22 -14.72
N ASP A 549 32.71 20.62 -14.59
CA ASP A 549 33.14 21.74 -13.74
C ASP A 549 32.59 23.10 -14.21
N GLU A 550 32.15 23.18 -15.47
CA GLU A 550 31.57 24.39 -16.07
C GLU A 550 30.02 24.35 -16.09
N LYS A 551 29.43 23.31 -15.50
CA LYS A 551 27.98 23.10 -15.41
C LYS A 551 27.49 23.29 -13.98
N GLU A 552 26.25 23.72 -13.85
CA GLU A 552 25.57 23.73 -12.54
C GLU A 552 25.26 22.29 -12.12
N LYS A 553 25.26 22.00 -10.81
CA LYS A 553 24.99 20.63 -10.29
C LYS A 553 23.72 20.00 -10.84
N ILE A 554 22.67 20.80 -11.03
CA ILE A 554 21.40 20.31 -11.58
C ILE A 554 21.49 19.91 -13.06
N GLN A 555 22.34 20.58 -13.84
CA GLN A 555 22.60 20.25 -15.24
C GLN A 555 23.36 18.93 -15.33
N VAL A 556 24.38 18.75 -14.49
CA VAL A 556 25.13 17.49 -14.38
C VAL A 556 24.19 16.33 -14.04
N LEU A 557 23.33 16.48 -13.02
CA LEU A 557 22.36 15.45 -12.66
C LEU A 557 21.38 15.14 -13.81
N LEU A 558 20.87 16.17 -14.50
CA LEU A 558 19.97 15.98 -15.64
C LEU A 558 20.66 15.19 -16.76
N GLU A 559 21.90 15.53 -17.10
CA GLU A 559 22.67 14.81 -18.13
C GLU A 559 22.92 13.35 -17.74
N THR A 560 23.22 13.07 -16.46
CA THR A 560 23.31 11.69 -15.94
C THR A 560 21.98 10.95 -16.10
N ILE A 561 20.85 11.59 -15.81
CA ILE A 561 19.52 10.96 -15.98
C ILE A 561 19.24 10.68 -17.45
N ILE A 562 19.52 11.62 -18.35
CA ILE A 562 19.33 11.42 -19.79
C ILE A 562 20.18 10.26 -20.30
N LYS A 563 21.41 10.10 -19.78
CA LYS A 563 22.33 9.07 -20.23
C LYS A 563 22.00 7.69 -19.66
N ASP A 564 21.79 7.61 -18.35
CA ASP A 564 21.80 6.34 -17.60
C ASP A 564 20.43 5.93 -17.07
N TYR A 565 19.44 6.82 -17.12
CA TYR A 565 18.09 6.64 -16.58
C TYR A 565 17.00 7.19 -17.52
N SER A 566 17.24 7.33 -18.83
CA SER A 566 16.30 7.96 -19.77
C SER A 566 14.90 7.36 -19.75
N TYR A 567 14.79 6.08 -19.41
CA TYR A 567 13.54 5.33 -19.28
C TYR A 567 12.60 5.85 -18.18
N ILE A 568 13.06 6.74 -17.28
CA ILE A 568 12.20 7.41 -16.29
C ILE A 568 11.63 8.75 -16.79
N ILE A 569 12.08 9.24 -17.95
CA ILE A 569 11.56 10.44 -18.61
C ILE A 569 10.59 10.00 -19.71
N TYR A 570 9.29 10.17 -19.49
CA TYR A 570 8.24 9.75 -20.43
C TYR A 570 7.16 10.79 -20.65
#